data_AF-A0A5K0VWN1-F1
#
_entry.id   AF-A0A5K0VWN1-F1
#
_cell.length_a   1.000
_cell.length_b   1.000
_cell.length_c   1.000
_cell.angle_alpha   90.00
_cell.angle_beta   90.00
_cell.angle_gamma   90.00
#
_symmetry.space_group_name_H-M   'P 1'
#
loop_
_entity.id
_entity.type
_entity.pdbx_description
1 polymer ?
#
loop_
_entity_poly.entity_id
_entity_poly.type
_entity_poly.pdbx_seq_one_letter_code
_entity_poly.pdbx_strand_id
1 'polypeptide(L)'
;KMEKVDSNRRSSKNPSPVLSVLARDIGDLAKYEKEIFSPIFKKWHPLSAGVAVATLHACYGRELKQFMSGVTELTPDAVQVLKSADKLEKDLVNIAVEDSVDSEDGGKAIIREMPPYEAESAMANLAKIWIKLRVDRLREWVDRNLQHE
;
A
#
# COMPACT_ATOMS: atom_id res chain seq x y z
N LYS A 1 14.59 21.12 11.34
CA LYS A 1 15.32 20.00 11.97
C LYS A 1 14.69 18.70 11.49
N MET A 2 15.28 18.07 10.47
CA MET A 2 14.77 16.85 9.79
C MET A 2 15.30 15.54 10.44
N GLU A 3 16.06 15.68 11.52
CA GLU A 3 16.97 14.64 12.04
C GLU A 3 16.28 13.57 12.90
N LYS A 4 15.03 13.80 13.34
CA LYS A 4 14.31 12.84 14.19
C LYS A 4 13.66 11.69 13.42
N VAL A 5 13.53 11.79 12.10
CA VAL A 5 12.84 10.77 11.27
C VAL A 5 13.73 9.54 11.06
N ASP A 6 15.05 9.73 11.00
CA ASP A 6 15.99 8.62 10.71
C ASP A 6 16.39 7.79 11.94
N SER A 7 16.32 8.36 13.16
CA SER A 7 16.75 7.66 14.38
C SER A 7 15.88 6.45 14.73
N ASN A 8 14.59 6.46 14.35
CA ASN A 8 13.68 5.34 14.60
C ASN A 8 13.77 4.22 13.56
N ARG A 9 14.50 4.42 12.44
CA ARG A 9 14.64 3.42 11.36
C ARG A 9 15.64 2.30 11.70
N ARG A 10 16.48 2.46 12.72
CA ARG A 10 17.65 1.59 12.97
C ARG A 10 17.53 0.63 14.17
N SER A 11 16.39 0.58 14.88
CA SER A 11 16.28 -0.18 16.14
C SER A 11 15.56 -1.54 16.05
N SER A 12 14.95 -1.88 14.91
CA SER A 12 14.25 -3.16 14.77
C SER A 12 15.18 -4.29 14.28
N LYS A 13 15.12 -5.45 14.96
CA LYS A 13 15.88 -6.67 14.63
C LYS A 13 15.60 -7.24 13.24
N ASN A 14 14.59 -6.73 12.53
CA ASN A 14 14.39 -6.87 11.08
C ASN A 14 14.02 -5.49 10.53
N PRO A 15 14.74 -4.93 9.54
CA PRO A 15 14.35 -3.68 8.91
C PRO A 15 13.06 -3.91 8.11
N SER A 16 12.02 -3.12 8.39
CA SER A 16 10.80 -3.15 7.57
C SER A 16 11.14 -2.81 6.11
N PRO A 17 10.47 -3.43 5.12
CA PRO A 17 10.66 -3.09 3.72
C PRO A 17 10.47 -1.58 3.49
N VAL A 18 11.30 -1.00 2.63
CA VAL A 18 11.29 0.45 2.37
C VAL A 18 9.90 0.94 1.95
N LEU A 19 9.19 0.18 1.12
CA LEU A 19 7.82 0.54 0.71
C LEU A 19 6.81 0.49 1.86
N SER A 20 6.96 -0.43 2.82
CA SER A 20 6.12 -0.43 4.03
C SER A 20 6.36 0.79 4.90
N VAL A 21 7.61 1.25 5.00
CA VAL A 21 7.95 2.49 5.69
C VAL A 21 7.38 3.69 4.95
N LEU A 22 7.53 3.73 3.62
CA LEU A 22 6.96 4.78 2.77
C LEU A 22 5.44 4.86 2.92
N ALA A 23 4.74 3.72 2.93
CA ALA A 23 3.30 3.68 3.10
C ALA A 23 2.86 4.32 4.43
N ARG A 24 3.55 4.00 5.52
CA ARG A 24 3.31 4.62 6.84
C ARG A 24 3.58 6.12 6.79
N ASP A 25 4.75 6.52 6.29
CA ASP A 25 5.17 7.92 6.28
C ASP A 25 4.20 8.78 5.41
N ILE A 26 3.66 8.23 4.32
CA ILE A 26 2.61 8.88 3.51
C ILE A 26 1.28 8.96 4.28
N GLY A 27 0.88 7.91 5.00
CA GLY A 27 -0.32 7.92 5.82
C GLY A 27 -0.26 8.97 6.94
N ASP A 28 0.90 9.12 7.57
CA ASP A 28 1.14 10.15 8.59
C ASP A 28 1.13 11.55 7.96
N LEU A 29 1.71 11.72 6.77
CA LEU A 29 1.67 12.98 6.01
C LEU A 29 0.24 13.37 5.61
N ALA A 30 -0.57 12.41 5.18
CA ALA A 30 -1.98 12.64 4.81
C ALA A 30 -2.81 13.13 6.01
N LYS A 31 -2.61 12.53 7.19
CA LYS A 31 -3.26 12.97 8.42
C LYS A 31 -2.83 14.38 8.82
N TYR A 32 -1.53 14.64 8.74
CA TYR A 32 -0.99 15.97 9.03
C TYR A 32 -1.52 17.04 8.07
N GLU A 33 -1.57 16.75 6.76
CA GLU A 33 -2.16 17.64 5.76
C GLU A 33 -3.63 17.94 6.06
N LYS A 34 -4.42 16.88 6.34
CA LYS A 34 -5.84 16.96 6.68
C LYS A 34 -6.10 17.87 7.88
N GLU A 35 -5.29 17.74 8.92
CA GLU A 35 -5.47 18.47 10.18
C GLU A 35 -5.00 19.93 10.09
N ILE A 36 -3.92 20.19 9.37
CA ILE A 36 -3.25 21.50 9.40
C ILE A 36 -3.59 22.36 8.19
N PHE A 37 -3.52 21.80 6.99
CA PHE A 37 -3.56 22.57 5.75
C PHE A 37 -4.94 22.58 5.10
N SER A 38 -5.66 21.46 5.10
CA SER A 38 -6.98 21.41 4.46
C SER A 38 -7.96 22.45 5.04
N PRO A 39 -8.07 22.68 6.37
CA PRO A 39 -8.97 23.72 6.89
C PRO A 39 -8.65 25.13 6.36
N ILE A 40 -7.38 25.40 6.06
CA ILE A 40 -6.92 26.68 5.50
C ILE A 40 -7.25 26.75 4.01
N PHE A 41 -7.09 25.65 3.27
CA PHE A 41 -7.32 25.57 1.83
C PHE A 41 -8.78 25.36 1.45
N LYS A 42 -9.66 24.96 2.38
CA LYS A 42 -11.11 24.83 2.15
C LYS A 42 -11.78 26.10 1.63
N LYS A 43 -11.25 27.28 1.95
CA LYS A 43 -11.74 28.55 1.40
C LYS A 43 -11.49 28.73 -0.10
N TRP A 44 -10.57 27.95 -0.68
CA TRP A 44 -10.21 27.98 -2.11
C TRP A 44 -10.72 26.76 -2.86
N HIS A 45 -10.72 25.59 -2.21
CA HIS A 45 -11.21 24.35 -2.81
C HIS A 45 -11.97 23.52 -1.76
N PRO A 46 -13.26 23.22 -1.98
CA PRO A 46 -14.09 22.54 -0.98
C PRO A 46 -13.57 21.14 -0.62
N LEU A 47 -12.90 20.47 -1.57
CA LEU A 47 -12.30 19.13 -1.40
C LEU A 47 -10.77 19.17 -1.26
N SER A 48 -10.23 20.15 -0.52
CA SER A 48 -8.78 20.34 -0.42
C SER A 48 -8.00 19.10 0.10
N ALA A 49 -8.54 18.38 1.09
CA ALA A 49 -7.90 17.17 1.62
C ALA A 49 -8.01 16.03 0.60
N GLY A 50 -9.17 15.91 -0.06
CA GLY A 50 -9.39 14.95 -1.14
C GLY A 50 -8.36 15.07 -2.27
N VAL A 51 -8.06 16.29 -2.71
CA VAL A 51 -7.03 16.55 -3.73
C VAL A 51 -5.63 16.16 -3.25
N ALA A 52 -5.29 16.45 -1.99
CA ALA A 52 -4.01 16.10 -1.42
C ALA A 52 -3.83 14.58 -1.33
N VAL A 53 -4.82 13.86 -0.80
CA VAL A 53 -4.72 12.40 -0.65
C VAL A 53 -4.78 11.65 -1.98
N ALA A 54 -5.50 12.16 -2.99
CA ALA A 54 -5.44 11.62 -4.35
C ALA A 54 -4.03 11.74 -4.95
N THR A 55 -3.35 12.85 -4.69
CA THR A 55 -1.96 13.06 -5.11
C THR A 55 -1.00 12.09 -4.40
N LEU A 56 -1.13 11.97 -3.08
CA LEU A 56 -0.33 11.03 -2.28
C LEU A 56 -0.55 9.57 -2.70
N HIS A 57 -1.80 9.21 -2.97
CA HIS A 57 -2.20 7.91 -3.49
C HIS A 57 -1.51 7.60 -4.82
N ALA A 58 -1.58 8.53 -5.79
CA ALA A 58 -0.94 8.37 -7.08
C ALA A 58 0.60 8.23 -6.98
N CYS A 59 1.23 8.96 -6.05
CA CYS A 59 2.67 8.84 -5.79
C CYS A 59 3.06 7.46 -5.26
N TYR A 60 2.37 6.95 -4.25
CA TYR A 60 2.65 5.62 -3.71
C TYR A 60 2.32 4.51 -4.73
N GLY A 61 1.20 4.64 -5.44
CA GLY A 61 0.75 3.67 -6.45
C GLY A 61 1.78 3.42 -7.55
N ARG A 62 2.54 4.45 -7.95
CA ARG A 62 3.66 4.29 -8.91
C ARG A 62 4.76 3.40 -8.37
N GLU A 63 5.21 3.66 -7.14
CA GLU A 63 6.26 2.88 -6.47
C GLU A 63 5.80 1.43 -6.23
N LEU A 64 4.55 1.25 -5.79
CA LEU A 64 3.96 -0.07 -5.57
C LEU A 64 3.87 -0.87 -6.86
N LYS A 65 3.45 -0.25 -7.96
CA LYS A 65 3.38 -0.90 -9.28
C LYS A 65 4.76 -1.38 -9.74
N GLN A 66 5.78 -0.56 -9.54
CA GLN A 66 7.17 -0.95 -9.85
C GLN A 66 7.61 -2.12 -8.99
N PHE A 67 7.35 -2.09 -7.69
CA PHE A 67 7.63 -3.20 -6.79
C PHE A 67 6.94 -4.50 -7.24
N MET A 68 5.64 -4.45 -7.51
CA MET A 68 4.86 -5.63 -7.94
C MET A 68 5.36 -6.23 -9.25
N SER A 69 5.91 -5.42 -10.16
CA SER A 69 6.50 -5.93 -11.41
C SER A 69 7.74 -6.81 -11.20
N GLY A 70 8.41 -6.66 -10.05
CA GLY A 70 9.62 -7.41 -9.69
C GLY A 70 9.39 -8.58 -8.73
N VAL A 71 8.17 -8.74 -8.17
CA VAL A 71 7.88 -9.80 -7.20
C VAL A 71 7.34 -11.03 -7.91
N THR A 72 8.07 -12.14 -7.82
CA THR A 72 7.70 -13.43 -8.43
C THR A 72 7.26 -14.48 -7.40
N GLU A 73 7.60 -14.29 -6.13
CA GLU A 73 7.34 -15.23 -5.05
C GLU A 73 6.71 -14.54 -3.84
N LEU A 74 5.91 -15.29 -3.07
CA LEU A 74 5.36 -14.80 -1.82
C LEU A 74 6.42 -14.83 -0.72
N THR A 75 7.11 -13.70 -0.51
CA THR A 75 8.06 -13.51 0.59
C THR A 75 7.41 -12.78 1.78
N PRO A 76 7.96 -12.91 3.01
CA PRO A 76 7.49 -12.13 4.15
C PRO A 76 7.49 -10.61 3.89
N ASP A 77 8.52 -10.12 3.19
CA ASP A 77 8.64 -8.71 2.82
C ASP A 77 7.55 -8.29 1.84
N ALA A 78 7.27 -9.11 0.81
CA ALA A 78 6.19 -8.84 -0.13
C ALA A 78 4.82 -8.81 0.57
N VAL A 79 4.57 -9.75 1.49
CA VAL A 79 3.35 -9.75 2.30
C VAL A 79 3.26 -8.47 3.15
N GLN A 80 4.35 -8.03 3.75
CA GLN A 80 4.37 -6.82 4.56
C GLN A 80 4.12 -5.56 3.71
N VAL A 81 4.73 -5.45 2.53
CA VAL A 81 4.49 -4.33 1.60
C VAL A 81 3.03 -4.28 1.16
N LEU A 82 2.46 -5.42 0.73
CA LEU A 82 1.07 -5.47 0.26
C LEU A 82 0.07 -5.15 1.38
N LYS A 83 0.31 -5.63 2.61
CA LYS A 83 -0.52 -5.25 3.78
C LYS A 83 -0.42 -3.76 4.12
N SER A 84 0.78 -3.19 4.04
CA SER A 84 0.96 -1.75 4.26
C SER A 84 0.29 -0.91 3.16
N ALA A 85 0.33 -1.38 1.91
CA ALA A 85 -0.35 -0.75 0.78
C ALA A 85 -1.88 -0.75 0.94
N ASP A 86 -2.47 -1.91 1.27
CA ASP A 86 -3.91 -2.05 1.53
C ASP A 86 -4.39 -1.14 2.66
N LYS A 87 -3.61 -1.07 3.75
CA LYS A 87 -3.92 -0.15 4.85
C LYS A 87 -3.85 1.31 4.41
N LEU A 88 -2.79 1.69 3.69
CA LEU A 88 -2.64 3.07 3.22
C LEU A 88 -3.79 3.48 2.31
N GLU A 89 -4.18 2.62 1.36
CA GLU A 89 -5.32 2.88 0.47
C GLU A 89 -6.58 3.20 1.26
N LYS A 90 -6.93 2.34 2.24
CA LYS A 90 -8.09 2.53 3.10
C LYS A 90 -8.02 3.84 3.87
N ASP A 91 -6.86 4.16 4.45
CA ASP A 91 -6.66 5.42 5.18
C ASP A 91 -6.86 6.64 4.27
N LEU A 92 -6.29 6.64 3.06
CA LEU A 92 -6.42 7.76 2.11
C LEU A 92 -7.85 7.89 1.57
N VAL A 93 -8.50 6.77 1.22
CA VAL A 93 -9.89 6.75 0.75
C VAL A 93 -10.83 7.28 1.82
N ASN A 94 -10.64 6.90 3.08
CA ASN A 94 -11.45 7.43 4.18
C ASN A 94 -11.31 8.95 4.30
N ILE A 95 -10.10 9.50 4.19
CA ILE A 95 -9.89 10.95 4.20
C ILE A 95 -10.63 11.62 3.03
N ALA A 96 -10.56 11.05 1.82
CA ALA A 96 -11.26 11.59 0.65
C ALA A 96 -12.78 11.58 0.83
N VAL A 97 -13.33 10.49 1.36
CA VAL A 97 -14.77 10.35 1.63
C VAL A 97 -15.22 11.37 2.67
N GLU A 98 -14.50 11.49 3.79
CA GLU A 98 -14.81 12.46 4.83
C GLU A 98 -14.74 13.92 4.34
N ASP A 99 -13.83 14.24 3.43
CA ASP A 99 -13.73 15.59 2.87
C ASP A 99 -14.89 15.92 1.91
N SER A 100 -15.57 14.90 1.41
CA SER A 100 -16.64 15.01 0.40
C SER A 100 -18.07 14.93 0.93
N VAL A 101 -18.26 14.90 2.26
CA VAL A 101 -19.59 14.75 2.89
C VAL A 101 -20.59 15.80 2.40
N ASP A 102 -20.13 17.03 2.16
CA ASP A 102 -20.95 18.15 1.70
C ASP A 102 -20.87 18.39 0.18
N SER A 103 -20.24 17.49 -0.58
CA SER A 103 -20.09 17.60 -2.03
C SER A 103 -21.33 17.13 -2.78
N GLU A 104 -21.72 17.83 -3.85
CA GLU A 104 -22.84 17.46 -4.72
C GLU A 104 -22.66 16.07 -5.38
N ASP A 105 -21.41 15.71 -5.68
CA ASP A 105 -21.06 14.42 -6.28
C ASP A 105 -20.75 13.34 -5.25
N GLY A 106 -20.76 13.66 -3.95
CA GLY A 106 -20.39 12.76 -2.86
C GLY A 106 -18.97 12.21 -2.97
N GLY A 107 -18.04 12.98 -3.55
CA GLY A 107 -16.62 12.61 -3.66
C GLY A 107 -16.29 11.71 -4.83
N LYS A 108 -17.26 11.39 -5.71
CA LYS A 108 -17.07 10.49 -6.85
C LYS A 108 -15.93 10.93 -7.78
N ALA A 109 -15.77 12.22 -8.03
CA ALA A 109 -14.69 12.74 -8.86
C ALA A 109 -13.32 12.41 -8.24
N ILE A 110 -13.14 12.64 -6.94
CA ILE A 110 -11.88 12.36 -6.24
C ILE A 110 -11.60 10.85 -6.19
N ILE A 111 -12.60 10.03 -5.87
CA ILE A 111 -12.42 8.57 -5.79
C ILE A 111 -12.01 7.98 -7.15
N ARG A 112 -12.46 8.56 -8.26
CA ARG A 112 -12.02 8.12 -9.60
C ARG A 112 -10.54 8.36 -9.86
N GLU A 113 -9.93 9.36 -9.21
CA GLU A 113 -8.49 9.64 -9.28
C GLU A 113 -7.67 8.70 -8.36
N MET A 114 -8.33 7.85 -7.57
CA MET A 114 -7.73 6.91 -6.63
C MET A 114 -8.09 5.45 -7.01
N PRO A 115 -7.61 4.95 -8.17
CA PRO A 115 -7.87 3.56 -8.56
C PRO A 115 -7.22 2.60 -7.55
N PRO A 116 -7.88 1.47 -7.20
CA PRO A 116 -7.35 0.57 -6.19
C PRO A 116 -5.96 0.03 -6.57
N TYR A 117 -5.09 -0.12 -5.58
CA TYR A 117 -3.77 -0.74 -5.64
C TYR A 117 -3.84 -2.25 -5.91
N GLU A 118 -5.00 -2.89 -5.72
CA GLU A 118 -5.21 -4.33 -5.90
C GLU A 118 -4.30 -5.20 -5.00
N ALA A 119 -3.87 -4.67 -3.85
CA ALA A 119 -2.89 -5.33 -2.98
C ALA A 119 -3.35 -6.71 -2.47
N GLU A 120 -4.64 -6.86 -2.13
CA GLU A 120 -5.23 -8.14 -1.71
C GLU A 120 -5.26 -9.15 -2.85
N SER A 121 -5.66 -8.72 -4.06
CA SER A 121 -5.66 -9.56 -5.27
C SER A 121 -4.25 -10.02 -5.62
N ALA A 122 -3.26 -9.12 -5.56
CA ALA A 122 -1.86 -9.42 -5.76
C ALA A 122 -1.35 -10.46 -4.75
N MET A 123 -1.67 -10.29 -3.47
CA MET A 123 -1.31 -11.23 -2.41
C MET A 123 -1.94 -12.60 -2.64
N ALA A 124 -3.22 -12.66 -3.04
CA ALA A 124 -3.90 -13.91 -3.36
C ALA A 124 -3.26 -14.64 -4.56
N ASN A 125 -2.85 -13.90 -5.59
CA ASN A 125 -2.17 -14.46 -6.76
C ASN A 125 -0.78 -15.00 -6.42
N LEU A 126 0.01 -14.26 -5.63
CA LEU A 126 1.30 -14.73 -5.13
C LEU A 126 1.16 -15.99 -4.26
N ALA A 127 0.12 -16.05 -3.41
CA ALA A 127 -0.17 -17.24 -2.61
C ALA A 127 -0.50 -18.45 -3.48
N LYS A 128 -1.33 -18.29 -4.53
CA LYS A 128 -1.63 -19.36 -5.49
C LYS A 128 -0.35 -19.89 -6.17
N ILE A 129 0.51 -18.98 -6.63
CA ILE A 129 1.79 -19.34 -7.28
C ILE A 129 2.68 -20.11 -6.30
N TRP A 130 2.82 -19.60 -5.07
CA TRP A 130 3.65 -20.23 -4.05
C TRP A 130 3.16 -21.64 -3.67
N ILE A 131 1.85 -21.82 -3.49
CA ILE A 131 1.26 -23.14 -3.22
C ILE A 131 1.57 -24.10 -4.36
N LYS A 132 1.36 -23.66 -5.62
CA LYS A 132 1.63 -24.48 -6.80
C LYS A 132 3.09 -24.94 -6.83
N LEU A 133 4.05 -24.02 -6.67
CA LEU A 133 5.48 -24.34 -6.64
C LEU A 133 5.83 -25.35 -5.53
N ARG A 134 5.18 -25.25 -4.36
CA ARG A 134 5.43 -26.17 -3.25
C ARG A 134 4.85 -27.56 -3.51
N VAL A 135 3.66 -27.64 -4.11
CA VAL A 135 3.01 -28.89 -4.52
C VAL A 135 3.80 -29.59 -5.62
N ASP A 136 4.23 -28.86 -6.64
CA ASP A 136 5.01 -29.42 -7.75
C ASP A 136 6.34 -30.00 -7.24
N ARG A 137 7.04 -29.29 -6.36
CA ARG A 137 8.27 -29.77 -5.72
C ARG A 137 8.04 -31.03 -4.88
N LEU A 138 6.91 -31.11 -4.17
CA LEU A 138 6.57 -32.29 -3.37
C LEU A 138 6.32 -33.50 -4.26
N ARG A 139 5.57 -33.31 -5.36
CA ARG A 139 5.33 -34.35 -6.36
C ARG A 139 6.65 -34.90 -6.91
N GLU A 140 7.55 -34.03 -7.36
CA GLU A 140 8.87 -34.44 -7.86
C GLU A 140 9.69 -35.21 -6.81
N TRP A 141 9.59 -34.81 -5.53
CA TRP A 141 10.27 -35.52 -4.45
C TRP A 141 9.69 -36.92 -4.25
N VAL A 142 8.36 -37.07 -4.27
CA VAL A 142 7.69 -38.38 -4.17
C VAL A 142 8.08 -39.27 -5.35
N ASP A 143 8.00 -38.75 -6.57
CA ASP A 143 8.34 -39.50 -7.80
C ASP A 143 9.78 -40.02 -7.77
N ARG A 144 10.73 -39.21 -7.26
CA ARG A 144 12.13 -39.66 -7.09
C ARG A 144 12.29 -40.75 -6.03
N ASN A 145 11.62 -40.64 -4.88
CA ASN A 145 11.75 -41.67 -3.84
C ASN A 145 11.18 -43.02 -4.29
N LEU A 146 10.04 -43.01 -5.01
CA LEU A 146 9.44 -44.22 -5.57
C LEU A 146 10.30 -44.91 -6.64
N GLN A 147 11.18 -44.17 -7.33
CA GLN A 147 12.14 -44.75 -8.29
C GLN A 147 13.37 -45.38 -7.62
N HIS A 148 13.60 -45.08 -6.34
CA HIS A 148 14.73 -45.55 -5.56
C HIS A 148 14.37 -46.67 -4.56
N GLU A 149 13.09 -47.05 -4.47
CA GLU A 149 12.59 -48.28 -3.82
C GLU A 149 12.53 -49.45 -4.80
#